data_AF-F0GFG1-F1
#
_entry.id   AF-F0GFG1-F1
#
_cell.length_a   1.000
_cell.length_b   1.000
_cell.length_c   1.000
_cell.angle_alpha   90.00
_cell.angle_beta   90.00
_cell.angle_gamma   90.00
#
_symmetry.space_group_name_H-M   'P 1'
#
loop_
_entity.id
_entity.type
_entity.pdbx_description
1 polymer ?
#
loop_
_entity_poly.entity_id
_entity_poly.type
_entity_poly.pdbx_seq_one_letter_code
_entity_poly.pdbx_strand_id
1 'polypeptide(L)'
;MSEAPHESPVKTPRQLIAVIIASFAIPIALIVLFATYANHAFRSGAGTDALSDEQVARRIAPIAQVDVKDANAPRTYKTGEQVYKAVCVTCHGTGAAGAPKFGNKDDWAPRISQGFDTLLKTALAGKGA
;
A
#
# COMPACT_ATOMS: atom_id res chain seq x y z
N MET A 1 -20.99 -56.35 -56.63
CA MET A 1 -19.85 -55.48 -56.26
C MET A 1 -19.54 -55.80 -54.82
N SER A 2 -18.41 -56.48 -54.63
CA SER A 2 -18.05 -57.27 -53.46
C SER A 2 -17.97 -56.46 -52.17
N GLU A 3 -18.64 -56.94 -51.11
CA GLU A 3 -18.43 -56.47 -49.74
C GLU A 3 -16.93 -56.48 -49.41
N ALA A 4 -16.39 -55.34 -48.98
CA ALA A 4 -15.07 -55.28 -48.38
C ALA A 4 -15.09 -56.04 -47.05
N PRO A 5 -14.05 -56.81 -46.69
CA PRO A 5 -14.03 -57.49 -45.40
C PRO A 5 -13.98 -56.43 -44.28
N HIS A 6 -15.02 -56.39 -43.46
CA HIS A 6 -15.01 -55.65 -42.20
C HIS A 6 -14.14 -56.40 -41.18
N GLU A 7 -12.82 -56.38 -41.37
CA GLU A 7 -11.90 -56.72 -40.28
C GLU A 7 -11.93 -55.57 -39.27
N SER A 8 -12.30 -55.87 -38.04
CA SER A 8 -12.18 -54.93 -36.93
C SER A 8 -10.69 -54.56 -36.74
N PRO A 9 -10.32 -53.27 -36.63
CA PRO A 9 -8.93 -52.83 -36.45
C PRO A 9 -8.23 -53.35 -35.18
N VAL A 10 -8.98 -53.99 -34.29
CA VAL A 10 -8.56 -54.49 -32.99
C VAL A 10 -8.50 -56.02 -33.05
N LYS A 11 -7.28 -56.58 -33.15
CA LYS A 11 -7.08 -58.03 -33.32
C LYS A 11 -6.83 -58.78 -32.01
N THR A 12 -6.63 -58.06 -30.90
CA THR A 12 -6.34 -58.67 -29.59
C THR A 12 -7.13 -58.01 -28.44
N PRO A 13 -7.46 -58.75 -27.36
CA PRO A 13 -8.13 -58.18 -26.18
C PRO A 13 -7.33 -57.04 -25.53
N ARG A 14 -5.99 -57.11 -25.59
CA ARG A 14 -5.10 -56.06 -25.09
C ARG A 14 -5.21 -54.78 -25.92
N GLN A 15 -5.35 -54.87 -27.24
CA GLN A 15 -5.61 -53.69 -28.08
C GLN A 15 -6.98 -53.07 -27.79
N LEU A 16 -8.01 -53.87 -27.49
CA LEU A 16 -9.34 -53.35 -27.16
C LEU A 16 -9.30 -52.50 -25.89
N ILE A 17 -8.66 -53.01 -24.84
CA ILE A 17 -8.47 -52.28 -23.57
C ILE A 17 -7.69 -50.98 -23.80
N ALA A 18 -6.63 -51.03 -24.60
CA ALA A 18 -5.82 -49.84 -24.91
C ALA A 18 -6.61 -48.77 -25.67
N VAL A 19 -7.44 -49.15 -26.65
CA VAL A 19 -8.28 -48.23 -27.42
C VAL A 19 -9.34 -47.58 -26.53
N ILE A 20 -9.98 -48.34 -25.64
CA ILE A 20 -10.97 -47.81 -24.69
C ILE A 20 -10.31 -46.81 -23.75
N ILE A 21 -9.15 -47.13 -23.17
CA ILE A 21 -8.43 -46.20 -22.28
C ILE A 21 -8.04 -44.94 -23.06
N ALA A 22 -7.49 -45.09 -24.27
CA ALA A 22 -7.09 -43.96 -25.10
C ALA A 22 -8.28 -43.07 -25.50
N SER A 23 -9.46 -43.64 -25.79
CA SER A 23 -10.66 -42.87 -26.17
C SER A 23 -11.20 -41.99 -25.06
N PHE A 24 -10.89 -42.29 -23.79
CA PHE A 24 -11.22 -41.41 -22.67
C PHE A 24 -10.04 -40.51 -22.29
N ALA A 25 -8.83 -41.06 -22.22
CA ALA A 25 -7.65 -40.32 -21.79
C ALA A 25 -7.28 -39.19 -22.77
N ILE A 26 -7.38 -39.41 -24.08
CA ILE A 26 -7.02 -38.39 -25.08
C ILE A 26 -7.98 -37.20 -25.03
N PRO A 27 -9.33 -37.36 -25.07
CA PRO A 27 -10.23 -36.23 -24.91
C PRO A 27 -10.08 -35.52 -23.57
N ILE A 28 -9.90 -36.24 -22.47
CA ILE A 28 -9.67 -35.62 -21.14
C ILE A 28 -8.39 -34.77 -21.17
N ALA A 29 -7.29 -35.31 -21.70
CA ALA A 29 -6.03 -34.58 -21.83
C ALA A 29 -6.19 -33.34 -22.72
N LEU A 30 -6.90 -33.45 -23.85
CA LEU A 30 -7.18 -32.33 -24.74
C LEU A 30 -8.05 -31.25 -24.07
N ILE A 31 -9.07 -31.64 -23.30
CA ILE A 31 -9.91 -30.70 -22.55
C ILE A 31 -9.08 -29.98 -21.48
N VAL A 32 -8.23 -30.69 -20.73
CA VAL A 32 -7.33 -30.08 -19.73
C VAL A 32 -6.32 -29.14 -20.40
N LEU A 33 -5.73 -29.55 -21.51
CA LEU A 33 -4.77 -28.73 -22.26
C LEU A 33 -5.45 -27.46 -22.83
N PHE A 34 -6.65 -27.59 -23.36
CA PHE A 34 -7.42 -26.45 -23.86
C PHE A 34 -7.85 -25.50 -22.73
N ALA A 35 -8.35 -26.05 -21.61
CA ALA A 35 -8.73 -25.26 -20.44
C ALA A 35 -7.53 -24.51 -19.85
N THR A 36 -6.37 -25.15 -19.75
CA THR A 36 -5.13 -24.49 -19.29
C THR A 36 -4.67 -23.42 -20.27
N TYR A 37 -4.63 -23.72 -21.57
CA TYR A 37 -4.29 -22.73 -22.61
C TYR A 37 -5.20 -21.50 -22.55
N ALA A 38 -6.52 -21.69 -22.48
CA ALA A 38 -7.48 -20.60 -22.36
C ALA A 38 -7.26 -19.80 -21.06
N ASN A 39 -7.03 -20.47 -19.94
CA ASN A 39 -6.79 -19.84 -18.64
C ASN A 39 -5.48 -19.03 -18.58
N HIS A 40 -4.51 -19.33 -19.45
CA HIS A 40 -3.25 -18.57 -19.57
C HIS A 40 -3.34 -17.45 -20.63
N ALA A 41 -4.03 -17.68 -21.75
CA ALA A 41 -4.12 -16.72 -22.84
C ALA A 41 -5.05 -15.54 -22.56
N PHE A 42 -6.08 -15.70 -21.71
CA PHE A 42 -7.15 -14.72 -21.53
C PHE A 42 -7.12 -13.91 -20.22
N ARG A 43 -6.07 -14.02 -19.40
CA ARG A 43 -5.93 -13.25 -18.15
C ARG A 43 -5.35 -11.83 -18.35
N SER A 44 -5.89 -11.05 -19.28
CA SER A 44 -5.43 -9.67 -19.53
C SER A 44 -6.40 -8.56 -19.06
N GLY A 45 -7.42 -8.90 -18.28
CA GLY A 45 -8.40 -7.93 -17.73
C GLY A 45 -7.98 -7.34 -16.39
N ALA A 46 -8.46 -6.13 -16.06
CA ALA A 46 -8.24 -5.54 -14.74
C ALA A 46 -8.79 -6.45 -13.63
N GLY A 47 -7.96 -6.79 -12.63
CA GLY A 47 -8.33 -7.65 -11.50
C GLY A 47 -8.03 -9.14 -11.67
N THR A 48 -7.42 -9.57 -12.78
CA THR A 48 -6.96 -10.97 -12.96
C THR A 48 -5.87 -11.37 -11.97
N ASP A 49 -5.15 -10.38 -11.43
CA ASP A 49 -4.10 -10.46 -10.44
C ASP A 49 -4.57 -10.02 -9.04
N ALA A 50 -5.88 -9.92 -8.82
CA ALA A 50 -6.51 -9.52 -7.55
C ALA A 50 -5.98 -10.30 -6.33
N LEU A 51 -5.67 -11.58 -6.53
CA LEU A 51 -5.16 -12.50 -5.50
C LEU A 51 -3.66 -12.75 -5.62
N SER A 52 -2.94 -12.01 -6.46
CA SER A 52 -1.48 -12.12 -6.53
C SER A 52 -0.86 -11.69 -5.21
N ASP A 53 0.23 -12.36 -4.82
CA ASP A 53 0.98 -12.05 -3.60
C ASP A 53 1.40 -10.57 -3.56
N GLU A 54 1.74 -10.00 -4.72
CA GLU A 54 2.10 -8.58 -4.86
C GLU A 54 0.94 -7.65 -4.54
N GLN A 55 -0.27 -7.92 -5.06
CA GLN A 55 -1.44 -7.09 -4.75
C GLN A 55 -1.90 -7.25 -3.31
N VAL A 56 -1.77 -8.45 -2.73
CA VAL A 56 -2.05 -8.69 -1.30
C VAL A 56 -1.06 -7.90 -0.45
N ALA A 57 0.24 -7.98 -0.76
CA ALA A 57 1.29 -7.23 -0.05
C ALA A 57 1.06 -5.72 -0.07
N ARG A 58 0.63 -5.15 -1.21
CA ARG A 58 0.30 -3.72 -1.32
C ARG A 58 -0.89 -3.32 -0.44
N ARG A 59 -1.89 -4.20 -0.26
CA ARG A 59 -3.09 -3.91 0.57
C ARG A 59 -2.83 -4.03 2.07
N ILE A 60 -1.91 -4.91 2.48
CA ILE A 60 -1.52 -5.06 3.90
C ILE A 60 -0.34 -4.17 4.29
N ALA A 61 0.20 -3.39 3.34
CA ALA A 61 1.28 -2.47 3.63
C ALA A 61 0.86 -1.45 4.71
N PRO A 62 1.72 -1.18 5.70
CA PRO A 62 1.39 -0.26 6.78
C PRO A 62 1.18 1.15 6.24
N ILE A 63 0.01 1.73 6.52
CA ILE A 63 -0.37 3.10 6.11
C ILE A 63 0.21 4.20 7.02
N ALA A 64 0.79 3.82 8.16
CA ALA A 64 1.31 4.75 9.14
C ALA A 64 2.58 4.22 9.77
N GLN A 65 3.57 5.10 9.89
CA GLN A 65 4.77 4.88 10.69
C GLN A 65 4.51 5.44 12.09
N VAL A 66 4.42 4.57 13.08
CA VAL A 66 4.31 4.98 14.48
C VAL A 66 5.70 5.23 15.04
N ASP A 67 5.99 6.49 15.36
CA ASP A 67 7.20 6.87 16.06
C ASP A 67 6.99 6.63 17.57
N VAL A 68 7.36 5.42 18.01
CA VAL A 68 7.31 5.07 19.44
C VAL A 68 8.46 5.81 20.13
N LYS A 69 8.16 6.99 20.68
CA LYS A 69 9.09 7.70 21.56
C LYS A 69 9.16 6.96 22.88
N ASP A 70 10.37 6.52 23.23
CA ASP A 70 10.67 6.00 24.55
C ASP A 70 10.42 7.10 25.60
N ALA A 71 9.49 6.86 26.52
CA ALA A 71 9.14 7.77 27.60
C ALA A 71 10.33 8.07 28.54
N ASN A 72 11.32 7.18 28.56
CA ASN A 72 12.55 7.28 29.33
C ASN A 72 13.75 7.76 28.49
N ALA A 73 13.56 8.13 27.22
CA ALA A 73 14.64 8.69 26.41
C ALA A 73 15.24 9.93 27.11
N PRO A 74 16.57 10.08 27.12
CA PRO A 74 17.21 11.28 27.67
C PRO A 74 16.61 12.52 27.02
N ARG A 75 16.00 13.39 27.84
CA ARG A 75 15.47 14.66 27.35
C ARG A 75 16.65 15.55 26.99
N THR A 76 17.06 15.52 25.73
CA THR A 76 17.96 16.52 25.18
C THR A 76 17.18 17.82 25.09
N TYR A 77 17.37 18.70 26.07
CA TYR A 77 16.79 20.04 26.03
C TYR A 77 17.33 20.77 24.81
N LYS A 78 16.44 21.08 23.87
CA LYS A 78 16.75 21.96 22.75
C LYS A 78 16.87 23.38 23.27
N THR A 79 17.75 24.17 22.65
CA THR A 79 17.81 25.62 22.92
C THR A 79 16.53 26.29 22.41
N GLY A 80 16.19 27.46 22.95
CA GLY A 80 15.04 28.23 22.49
C GLY A 80 15.11 28.55 20.99
N GLU A 81 16.31 28.77 20.46
CA GLU A 81 16.54 28.98 19.03
C GLU A 81 16.25 27.73 18.19
N GLN A 82 16.68 26.56 18.64
CA GLN A 82 16.38 25.29 17.95
C GLN A 82 14.89 25.02 17.91
N VAL A 83 14.16 25.29 19.00
CA VAL A 83 12.70 25.16 19.05
C VAL A 83 12.05 26.19 18.12
N TYR A 84 12.49 27.45 18.17
CA TYR A 84 11.97 28.52 17.32
C TYR A 84 12.09 28.18 15.83
N LYS A 85 13.27 27.74 15.39
CA LYS A 85 13.54 27.35 13.99
C LYS A 85 12.75 26.11 13.56
N ALA A 86 12.53 25.16 14.45
CA ALA A 86 11.85 23.92 14.11
C ALA A 86 10.33 24.08 13.97
N VAL A 87 9.71 24.98 14.74
CA VAL A 87 8.23 25.03 14.86
C VAL A 87 7.66 26.45 14.78
N CYS A 88 8.26 27.42 15.47
CA CYS A 88 7.66 28.74 15.65
C CYS A 88 7.84 29.66 14.42
N VAL A 89 8.95 29.50 13.69
CA VAL A 89 9.33 30.37 12.56
C VAL A 89 8.35 30.31 11.40
N THR A 90 7.62 29.21 11.23
CA THR A 90 6.63 29.05 10.15
C THR A 90 5.60 30.18 10.17
N CYS A 91 5.16 30.60 11.36
CA CYS A 91 4.21 31.70 11.50
C CYS A 91 4.92 33.01 11.89
N HIS A 92 5.85 32.96 12.86
CA HIS A 92 6.51 34.17 13.38
C HIS A 92 7.64 34.70 12.48
N GLY A 93 8.08 33.96 11.46
CA GLY A 93 9.06 34.44 10.49
C GLY A 93 8.44 35.43 9.50
N THR A 94 7.30 35.07 8.91
CA THR A 94 6.61 35.89 7.90
C THR A 94 5.51 36.76 8.48
N GLY A 95 5.02 36.45 9.69
CA GLY A 95 3.84 37.04 10.31
C GLY A 95 2.53 36.42 9.82
N ALA A 96 2.55 35.14 9.45
CA ALA A 96 1.38 34.43 8.95
C ALA A 96 0.23 34.48 9.97
N ALA A 97 -1.00 34.60 9.48
CA ALA A 97 -2.20 34.71 10.30
C ALA A 97 -2.15 35.84 11.37
N GLY A 98 -1.38 36.90 11.13
CA GLY A 98 -1.22 38.00 12.09
C GLY A 98 -0.30 37.68 13.28
N ALA A 99 0.53 36.63 13.17
CA ALA A 99 1.54 36.34 14.17
C ALA A 99 2.58 37.48 14.27
N PRO A 100 3.04 37.85 15.49
CA PRO A 100 4.04 38.90 15.66
C PRO A 100 5.38 38.46 15.07
N LYS A 101 5.96 39.24 14.16
CA LYS A 101 7.19 38.84 13.46
C LYS A 101 8.38 38.86 14.40
N PHE A 102 9.24 37.85 14.31
CA PHE A 102 10.46 37.82 15.11
C PHE A 102 11.35 39.02 14.81
N GLY A 103 11.78 39.71 15.87
CA GLY A 103 12.59 40.93 15.77
C GLY A 103 11.81 42.22 15.44
N ASN A 104 10.52 42.15 15.10
CA ASN A 104 9.70 43.34 14.88
C ASN A 104 9.31 43.99 16.22
N LYS A 105 9.89 45.15 16.53
CA LYS A 105 9.65 45.85 17.80
C LYS A 105 8.20 46.28 17.97
N ASP A 106 7.53 46.70 16.90
CA ASP A 106 6.17 47.22 16.98
C ASP A 106 5.17 46.10 17.29
N ASP A 107 5.40 44.90 16.74
CA ASP A 107 4.59 43.72 17.03
C ASP A 107 4.78 43.21 18.47
N TRP A 108 6.00 43.36 19.01
CA TRP A 108 6.40 42.77 20.29
C TRP A 108 6.29 43.72 21.48
N ALA A 109 6.43 45.04 21.31
CA ALA A 109 6.35 46.01 22.40
C ALA A 109 5.08 45.88 23.27
N PRO A 110 3.84 45.86 22.72
CA PRO A 110 2.63 45.71 23.52
C PRO A 110 2.44 44.30 24.11
N ARG A 111 3.23 43.32 23.67
CA ARG A 111 3.21 41.93 24.16
C ARG A 111 4.19 41.77 25.31
N ILE A 112 5.41 42.26 25.15
CA ILE A 112 6.45 42.24 26.17
C ILE A 112 6.00 43.03 27.40
N SER A 113 5.25 44.13 27.22
CA SER A 113 4.70 44.91 28.34
C SER A 113 3.73 44.12 29.23
N GLN A 114 3.17 43.00 28.76
CA GLN A 114 2.29 42.12 29.55
C GLN A 114 3.06 41.19 30.50
N GLY A 115 4.39 41.17 30.40
CA GLY A 115 5.27 40.31 31.19
C GLY A 115 5.46 38.91 30.58
N PHE A 116 6.59 38.30 30.91
CA PHE A 116 7.00 37.00 30.37
C PHE A 116 6.01 35.88 30.71
N ASP A 117 5.54 35.80 31.95
CA ASP A 117 4.65 34.73 32.40
C ASP A 117 3.31 34.73 31.63
N THR A 118 2.78 35.92 31.34
CA THR A 118 1.57 36.08 30.54
C THR A 118 1.77 35.58 29.10
N LEU A 119 2.92 35.91 28.49
CA LEU A 119 3.26 35.44 27.15
C LEU A 119 3.46 33.92 27.11
N LEU A 120 4.16 33.36 28.09
CA LEU A 120 4.38 31.92 28.20
C LEU A 120 3.05 31.19 28.38
N LYS A 121 2.18 31.67 29.28
CA LYS A 121 0.84 31.11 29.48
C LYS A 121 0.02 31.13 28.18
N THR A 122 0.07 32.23 27.43
CA THR A 122 -0.63 32.35 26.15
C THR A 122 -0.07 31.39 25.10
N ALA A 123 1.26 31.21 25.04
CA ALA A 123 1.89 30.26 24.13
C ALA A 123 1.54 28.80 24.46
N LEU A 124 1.37 28.47 25.75
CA LEU A 124 0.97 27.15 26.22
C LEU A 124 -0.52 26.86 26.05
N ALA A 125 -1.39 27.86 26.31
CA ALA A 125 -2.84 27.72 26.21
C ALA A 125 -3.36 27.85 24.77
N GLY A 126 -2.59 28.45 23.88
CA GLY A 126 -3.05 28.90 22.57
C GLY A 126 -3.88 30.18 22.65
N LYS A 127 -4.02 30.88 21.52
CA LYS A 127 -4.83 32.09 21.40
C LYS A 127 -5.66 32.03 20.12
N GLY A 128 -6.98 32.05 20.27
CA GLY A 128 -7.92 32.00 19.13
C GLY A 128 -8.27 30.58 18.66
N ALA A 129 -8.42 29.64 19.60
CA ALA A 129 -9.14 28.38 19.36
C ALA A 129 -10.66 28.60 19.46
#